data_AF-A0A8J3XR37-F1
#
_entry.id   AF-A0A8J3XR37-F1
#
_cell.length_a   1.000
_cell.length_b   1.000
_cell.length_c   1.000
_cell.angle_alpha   90.00
_cell.angle_beta   90.00
_cell.angle_gamma   90.00
#
_symmetry.space_group_name_H-M   'P 1'
#
loop_
_entity.id
_entity.type
_entity.pdbx_description
1 polymer ?
#
loop_
_entity_poly.entity_id
_entity_poly.type
_entity_poly.pdbx_seq_one_letter_code
_entity_poly.pdbx_strand_id
1 'polypeptide(L)'
;MADYDIPSDLLDLQRAYFAADQRVQESGEGFPSAIDIANQEAEISDEQRSALIEARAARLDLVSELYRHPWFDTVDNTHEARMALRKAARATG
;
A
#
# COMPACT_ATOMS: atom_id res chain seq x y z
N MET A 1 2.91 5.41 -23.68
CA MET A 1 2.30 5.73 -22.37
C MET A 1 1.62 7.06 -22.57
N ALA A 2 0.32 7.17 -22.33
CA ALA A 2 -0.34 8.46 -22.36
C ALA A 2 0.28 9.37 -21.28
N ASP A 3 0.58 10.61 -21.66
CA ASP A 3 1.01 11.67 -20.74
C ASP A 3 -0.24 12.19 -20.04
N TYR A 4 -0.53 11.60 -18.88
CA TYR A 4 -1.64 12.02 -18.03
C TYR A 4 -1.21 13.20 -17.16
N ASP A 5 -2.04 14.24 -17.09
CA ASP A 5 -1.89 15.32 -16.10
C ASP A 5 -2.42 14.83 -14.74
N ILE A 6 -1.54 14.16 -13.99
CA ILE A 6 -1.88 13.52 -12.72
C ILE A 6 -1.91 14.57 -11.60
N PRO A 7 -3.02 14.70 -10.84
CA PRO A 7 -3.11 15.59 -9.70
C PRO A 7 -2.07 15.29 -8.61
N SER A 8 -1.57 16.33 -7.94
CA SER A 8 -0.53 16.20 -6.91
C SER A 8 -1.02 15.46 -5.66
N ASP A 9 -2.26 15.69 -5.25
CA ASP A 9 -2.92 14.97 -4.16
C ASP A 9 -3.03 13.47 -4.45
N LEU A 10 -3.37 13.10 -5.69
CA LEU A 10 -3.39 11.70 -6.11
C LEU A 10 -1.99 11.06 -6.12
N LEU A 11 -0.95 11.82 -6.51
CA LEU A 11 0.44 11.39 -6.40
C LEU A 11 0.84 11.15 -4.93
N ASP A 12 0.45 12.06 -4.03
CA ASP A 12 0.72 11.94 -2.61
C ASP A 12 -0.02 10.76 -1.98
N LEU A 13 -1.27 10.50 -2.37
CA LEU A 13 -2.02 9.29 -1.98
C LEU A 13 -1.32 8.02 -2.45
N GLN A 14 -0.81 7.98 -3.69
CA GLN A 14 -0.09 6.81 -4.20
C GLN A 14 1.23 6.57 -3.45
N ARG A 15 1.94 7.64 -3.05
CA ARG A 15 3.16 7.55 -2.23
C ARG A 15 2.85 7.08 -0.81
N ALA A 16 1.82 7.65 -0.19
CA ALA A 16 1.34 7.23 1.13
C ALA A 16 0.95 5.74 1.11
N TYR A 17 0.26 5.29 0.07
CA TYR A 17 -0.05 3.87 -0.12
C TYR A 17 1.23 3.02 -0.17
N PHE A 18 2.26 3.42 -0.94
CA PHE A 18 3.52 2.66 -0.99
C PHE A 18 4.20 2.59 0.38
N ALA A 19 4.22 3.70 1.13
CA ALA A 19 4.79 3.74 2.47
C ALA A 19 3.99 2.89 3.47
N ALA A 20 2.67 2.78 3.30
CA ALA A 20 1.83 1.90 4.12
C ALA A 20 2.01 0.43 3.74
N ASP A 21 2.13 0.12 2.45
CA ASP A 21 2.40 -1.24 1.96
C ASP A 21 3.76 -1.74 2.46
N GLN A 22 4.78 -0.89 2.43
CA GLN A 22 6.09 -1.19 3.02
C GLN A 22 5.98 -1.50 4.51
N ARG A 23 5.25 -0.70 5.30
CA ARG A 23 5.03 -0.95 6.73
C ARG A 23 4.35 -2.29 7.01
N VAL A 24 3.43 -2.72 6.14
CA VAL A 24 2.79 -4.03 6.26
C VAL A 24 3.82 -5.16 6.07
N GLN A 25 4.75 -5.00 5.12
CA GLN A 25 5.82 -5.97 4.90
C GLN A 25 6.78 -6.00 6.10
N GLU A 26 7.27 -4.85 6.54
CA GLU A 26 8.18 -4.71 7.69
C GLU A 26 7.57 -5.28 8.98
N SER A 27 6.26 -5.09 9.19
CA SER A 27 5.56 -5.67 10.34
C SER A 27 5.51 -7.20 10.31
N GLY A 28 5.52 -7.79 9.11
CA GLY A 28 5.54 -9.24 8.92
C GLY A 28 6.94 -9.86 8.97
N GLU A 29 7.98 -9.11 8.62
CA GLU A 29 9.37 -9.59 8.66
C GLU A 29 9.84 -9.97 10.07
N GLY A 30 9.26 -9.34 11.10
CA GLY A 30 9.55 -9.67 12.50
C GLY A 30 8.87 -10.93 13.02
N PHE A 31 8.07 -11.63 12.20
CA PHE A 31 7.32 -12.80 12.66
C PHE A 31 8.23 -14.03 12.77
N PRO A 32 8.00 -14.91 13.77
CA PRO A 32 8.67 -16.19 13.81
C PRO A 32 8.40 -17.02 12.55
N SER A 33 9.28 -17.97 12.26
CA SER A 33 9.08 -18.93 11.18
C SER A 33 7.75 -19.66 11.36
N ALA A 34 7.04 -19.89 10.25
CA ALA A 34 5.80 -20.68 10.26
C ALA A 34 6.03 -22.10 10.80
N ILE A 35 7.24 -22.66 10.61
CA ILE A 35 7.62 -23.97 11.16
C ILE A 35 7.71 -23.91 12.69
N ASP A 36 8.39 -22.90 13.24
CA ASP A 36 8.56 -22.74 14.69
C ASP A 36 7.20 -22.52 15.38
N ILE A 37 6.30 -21.79 14.74
CA ILE A 37 4.91 -21.62 15.22
C ILE A 37 4.16 -22.96 15.19
N ALA A 38 4.27 -23.72 14.10
CA ALA A 38 3.60 -25.01 13.97
C ALA A 38 4.10 -26.05 14.99
N ASN A 39 5.39 -26.00 15.32
CA ASN A 39 6.01 -26.82 16.36
C ASN A 39 5.74 -26.30 17.78
N GLN A 40 5.08 -25.15 17.95
CA GLN A 40 4.87 -24.47 19.24
C GLN A 40 6.18 -24.04 19.92
N GLU A 41 7.23 -23.80 19.14
CA GLU A 41 8.54 -23.34 19.59
C GLU A 41 8.63 -21.80 19.62
N ALA A 42 7.71 -21.12 18.95
CA ALA A 42 7.56 -19.67 18.98
C ALA A 42 6.09 -19.25 18.84
N GLU A 43 5.77 -18.06 19.33
CA GLU A 43 4.44 -17.46 19.20
C GLU A 43 4.56 -16.03 18.67
N ILE A 44 3.58 -15.59 17.88
CA ILE A 44 3.45 -14.19 17.49
C ILE A 44 2.85 -13.45 18.69
N SER A 45 3.51 -12.39 19.15
CA SER A 45 3.03 -11.60 20.28
C SER A 45 1.77 -10.80 19.92
N ASP A 46 1.00 -10.38 20.92
CA ASP A 46 -0.17 -9.54 20.71
C ASP A 46 0.22 -8.17 20.13
N GLU A 47 1.38 -7.63 20.49
CA GLU A 47 1.94 -6.40 19.92
C GLU A 47 2.25 -6.59 18.42
N GLN A 48 2.86 -7.71 18.04
CA GLN A 48 3.16 -8.02 16.63
C GLN A 48 1.87 -8.18 15.80
N ARG A 49 0.85 -8.84 16.36
CA ARG A 49 -0.47 -8.95 15.71
C ARG A 49 -1.12 -7.59 15.55
N SER A 50 -1.13 -6.79 16.61
CA SER A 50 -1.75 -5.47 16.63
C SER A 50 -1.08 -4.53 15.62
N ALA A 51 0.25 -4.48 15.59
CA ALA A 51 1.00 -3.69 14.62
C ALA A 51 0.67 -4.07 13.17
N LEU A 52 0.59 -5.37 12.86
CA LEU A 52 0.22 -5.84 11.52
C LEU A 52 -1.23 -5.48 11.15
N ILE A 53 -2.16 -5.56 12.10
CA ILE A 53 -3.56 -5.17 11.89
C ILE A 53 -3.66 -3.67 11.59
N GLU A 54 -3.01 -2.84 12.40
CA GLU A 54 -2.99 -1.38 12.21
C GLU A 54 -2.37 -0.98 10.86
N ALA A 55 -1.23 -1.57 10.51
CA ALA A 55 -0.59 -1.32 9.22
C ALA A 55 -1.49 -1.71 8.03
N ARG A 56 -2.20 -2.84 8.14
CA ARG A 56 -3.15 -3.31 7.11
C ARG A 56 -4.37 -2.40 7.01
N ALA A 57 -4.90 -1.91 8.13
CA ALA A 57 -6.01 -0.97 8.17
C ALA A 57 -5.63 0.35 7.48
N ALA A 58 -4.49 0.93 7.85
CA ALA A 58 -3.98 2.15 7.21
C ALA A 58 -3.79 1.99 5.69
N ARG A 59 -3.24 0.85 5.25
CA ARG A 59 -3.11 0.54 3.81
C ARG A 59 -4.47 0.41 3.12
N LEU A 60 -5.47 -0.19 3.79
CA LEU A 60 -6.82 -0.37 3.24
C LEU A 60 -7.56 0.97 3.07
N ASP A 61 -7.39 1.89 4.01
CA ASP A 61 -7.98 3.22 3.92
C ASP A 61 -7.41 3.99 2.72
N LEU A 62 -6.07 3.98 2.58
CA LEU A 62 -5.37 4.63 1.48
C LEU A 62 -5.74 4.05 0.11
N VAL A 63 -5.82 2.72 -0.02
CA VAL A 63 -6.23 2.13 -1.30
C VAL A 63 -7.68 2.43 -1.61
N SER A 64 -8.55 2.51 -0.60
CA SER A 64 -9.95 2.88 -0.80
C SER A 64 -10.09 4.33 -1.28
N GLU A 65 -9.34 5.26 -0.69
CA GLU A 65 -9.31 6.67 -1.11
C GLU A 65 -8.75 6.82 -2.52
N LEU A 66 -7.62 6.16 -2.82
CA LEU A 66 -7.01 6.17 -4.14
C LEU A 66 -7.97 5.67 -5.23
N TYR A 67 -8.70 4.58 -4.98
CA TYR A 67 -9.62 4.03 -5.98
C TYR A 67 -10.90 4.85 -6.17
N ARG A 68 -11.28 5.66 -5.17
CA ARG A 68 -12.45 6.55 -5.22
C ARG A 68 -12.12 7.96 -5.75
N HIS A 69 -10.87 8.21 -6.09
CA HIS A 69 -10.44 9.54 -6.51
C HIS A 69 -11.15 9.96 -7.82
N PRO A 70 -11.86 11.10 -7.86
CA PRO A 70 -12.71 11.50 -9.00
C PRO A 70 -11.96 11.65 -10.33
N TRP A 71 -10.66 11.92 -10.28
CA TRP A 71 -9.83 12.00 -11.48
C TRP A 71 -9.90 10.75 -12.36
N PHE A 72 -10.11 9.56 -11.79
CA PHE A 72 -10.25 8.33 -12.56
C PHE A 72 -11.49 8.28 -13.45
N ASP A 73 -12.50 9.12 -13.19
CA ASP A 73 -13.68 9.26 -14.04
C ASP A 73 -13.43 10.17 -15.26
N THR A 74 -12.31 10.90 -15.27
CA THR A 74 -11.93 11.85 -16.33
C THR A 74 -10.98 11.28 -17.37
N VAL A 75 -10.38 10.12 -17.09
CA VAL A 75 -9.40 9.48 -17.97
C VAL A 75 -10.07 8.51 -18.94
N ASP A 76 -9.50 8.39 -20.13
CA ASP A 76 -9.95 7.49 -21.20
C ASP A 76 -9.64 6.02 -20.90
N ASN A 77 -8.53 5.74 -20.22
CA ASN A 77 -8.13 4.39 -19.83
C ASN A 77 -7.62 4.34 -18.38
N THR A 78 -8.50 3.92 -17.46
CA THR A 78 -8.19 3.83 -16.03
C THR A 78 -7.00 2.91 -15.72
N HIS A 79 -6.79 1.83 -16.49
CA HIS A 79 -5.66 0.93 -16.26
C HIS A 79 -4.34 1.61 -16.60
N GLU A 80 -4.24 2.25 -17.77
CA GLU A 80 -3.05 3.00 -18.16
C GLU A 80 -2.78 4.18 -17.23
N ALA A 81 -3.82 4.91 -16.82
CA ALA A 81 -3.73 5.99 -15.84
C ALA A 81 -3.15 5.51 -14.50
N ARG A 82 -3.58 4.34 -13.99
CA ARG A 82 -3.01 3.73 -12.77
C ARG A 82 -1.54 3.35 -12.94
N MET A 83 -1.16 2.84 -14.11
CA MET A 83 0.25 2.52 -14.39
C MET A 83 1.12 3.77 -14.45
N ALA A 84 0.62 4.84 -15.09
CA ALA A 84 1.29 6.13 -15.13
C ALA A 84 1.42 6.73 -13.73
N LEU A 85 0.36 6.70 -12.90
CA LEU A 85 0.36 7.15 -11.51
C LEU A 85 1.44 6.44 -10.68
N ARG A 86 1.48 5.10 -10.72
CA ARG A 86 2.50 4.32 -9.99
C ARG A 86 3.92 4.67 -10.43
N LYS A 87 4.14 4.86 -11.74
CA LYS A 87 5.44 5.26 -12.27
C LYS A 87 5.82 6.67 -11.80
N ALA A 88 4.91 7.62 -11.92
CA ALA A 88 5.12 9.02 -11.53
C ALA A 88 5.41 9.14 -10.02
N ALA A 89 4.62 8.46 -9.18
CA ALA A 89 4.82 8.45 -7.74
C ALA A 89 6.20 7.91 -7.30
N ARG A 90 6.78 6.97 -8.07
CA ARG A 90 8.13 6.42 -7.83
C ARG A 90 9.27 7.27 -8.38
N ALA A 91 9.01 8.12 -9.38
CA ALA A 91 10.04 8.90 -10.05
C ALA A 91 10.39 10.21 -9.34
N THR A 92 9.62 10.62 -8.34
CA THR A 92 9.79 11.90 -7.61
C THR A 92 10.25 11.73 -6.15
N GLY A 93 10.74 10.54 -5.78
CA GLY A 93 11.39 10.27 -4.49
C GLY A 93 12.86 9.97 -4.70
#